data_AF-A0A4R0HUW8-F1
#
_entry.id   AF-A0A4R0HUW8-F1
#
_cell.length_a   1.000
_cell.length_b   1.000
_cell.length_c   1.000
_cell.angle_alpha   90.00
_cell.angle_beta   90.00
_cell.angle_gamma   90.00
#
_symmetry.space_group_name_H-M   'P 1'
#
loop_
_entity.id
_entity.type
_entity.pdbx_description
1 polymer ?
#
loop_
_entity_poly.entity_id
_entity_poly.type
_entity_poly.pdbx_seq_one_letter_code
_entity_poly.pdbx_strand_id
1 'polypeptide(L)'
;MVRRSIVLCLALALAGLALLVPLRDSQADELAGPTADQLRSRAACESQVSNGKYAHDSGGSRTAAVCRSGDAVHWTADFDIDCDGQRTTQCNENTDPSFQPDTSWHQSDGRPLNSAGLPFIVVPLPSSIWDYRTAGIGGATVAAVVYQDKVAYAVVGDQGPTGIVGEGSYKLAQQLGINPNPASGGVDGAVVTYILFPGVTSTPIENAADAVSKGEAAAQAFVNSTSTCASTNLDFTSYPTIQSGSTGPAVRAAQCLLGGTNEPSGNFDSTTVDAAKAFQTKVGLPADGIIGAKTWTALLAAGTQPTLRLNATGPDVRRLQRTLTAALARTVVIDGQFGPLTEAAAKDYQSTRQLVVDGVVGPVTWTALQAGK
;
A
#
# COMPACT_ATOMS: atom_id res chain seq x y z
N MET A 1 0.80 29.80 -94.23
CA MET A 1 -0.06 28.74 -94.81
C MET A 1 0.22 27.45 -94.04
N VAL A 2 -0.85 26.79 -93.59
CA VAL A 2 -0.98 25.33 -93.40
C VAL A 2 -0.28 24.68 -92.19
N ARG A 3 -1.16 24.34 -91.22
CA ARG A 3 -1.23 23.14 -90.36
C ARG A 3 -0.09 22.11 -90.49
N ARG A 4 0.44 21.68 -89.35
CA ARG A 4 0.87 20.29 -89.17
C ARG A 4 0.28 19.70 -87.89
N SER A 5 -0.45 18.61 -88.12
CA SER A 5 -1.21 17.85 -87.15
C SER A 5 -0.31 17.04 -86.21
N ILE A 6 -0.86 16.89 -85.03
CA ILE A 6 -0.46 16.10 -83.87
C ILE A 6 -0.27 14.62 -84.25
N VAL A 7 0.82 14.01 -83.79
CA VAL A 7 0.93 12.57 -83.56
C VAL A 7 1.14 12.37 -82.06
N LEU A 8 0.13 11.79 -81.43
CA LEU A 8 0.05 11.44 -80.03
C LEU A 8 0.86 10.16 -79.79
N CYS A 9 1.91 10.23 -78.97
CA CYS A 9 2.65 9.06 -78.50
C CYS A 9 2.28 8.82 -77.04
N LEU A 10 1.63 7.69 -76.80
CA LEU A 10 1.15 7.22 -75.50
C LEU A 10 2.35 6.67 -74.71
N ALA A 11 2.66 7.26 -73.56
CA ALA A 11 3.58 6.68 -72.58
C ALA A 11 2.80 6.38 -71.30
N LEU A 12 2.70 5.08 -70.97
CA LEU A 12 2.15 4.58 -69.71
C LEU A 12 3.02 5.09 -68.54
N ALA A 13 2.42 5.88 -67.65
CA ALA A 13 2.98 6.16 -66.34
C ALA A 13 2.45 5.11 -65.35
N LEU A 14 3.31 4.23 -64.86
CA LEU A 14 3.01 3.39 -63.69
C LEU A 14 2.89 4.30 -62.46
N ALA A 15 1.69 4.36 -61.88
CA ALA A 15 1.47 4.97 -60.57
C ALA A 15 2.03 4.05 -59.48
N GLY A 16 3.23 4.35 -58.99
CA GLY A 16 3.72 3.81 -57.72
C GLY A 16 3.03 4.53 -56.56
N LEU A 17 2.02 3.90 -55.96
CA LEU A 17 1.37 4.40 -54.75
C LEU A 17 2.35 4.17 -53.58
N ALA A 18 3.12 5.18 -53.21
CA ALA A 18 3.88 5.16 -51.96
C ALA A 18 2.88 5.24 -50.81
N LEU A 19 2.61 4.11 -50.17
CA LEU A 19 1.94 4.05 -48.87
C LEU A 19 2.84 4.77 -47.86
N LEU A 20 2.51 6.02 -47.53
CA LEU A 20 2.98 6.61 -46.28
C LEU A 20 2.33 5.80 -45.15
N VAL A 21 3.08 4.84 -44.62
CA VAL A 21 2.81 4.30 -43.29
C VAL A 21 3.14 5.45 -42.34
N PRO A 22 2.18 5.98 -41.56
CA PRO A 22 2.53 6.90 -40.50
C PRO A 22 3.42 6.09 -39.55
N LEU A 23 4.67 6.50 -39.41
CA LEU A 23 5.48 6.10 -38.25
C LEU A 23 4.67 6.56 -37.05
N ARG A 24 3.98 5.62 -36.39
CA ARG A 24 3.46 5.84 -35.05
C ARG A 24 4.65 6.25 -34.22
N ASP A 25 4.61 7.50 -33.77
CA ASP A 25 5.56 8.05 -32.82
C ASP A 25 5.42 7.23 -31.55
N SER A 26 6.24 6.18 -31.44
CA SER A 26 6.18 5.16 -30.38
C SER A 26 6.94 5.62 -29.13
N GLN A 27 7.36 6.89 -29.10
CA GLN A 27 8.08 7.49 -27.99
C GLN A 27 7.25 8.54 -27.21
N ALA A 28 6.04 8.88 -27.65
CA ALA A 28 5.18 9.84 -26.95
C ALA A 28 4.24 9.19 -25.90
N ASP A 29 4.15 7.86 -25.86
CA ASP A 29 3.39 7.08 -24.85
C ASP A 29 4.26 6.64 -23.66
N GLU A 30 5.56 6.92 -23.69
CA GLU A 30 6.51 6.57 -22.65
C GLU A 30 6.78 7.82 -21.79
N LEU A 31 5.88 8.10 -20.80
CA LEU A 31 6.11 8.87 -19.56
C LEU A 31 4.81 9.33 -18.84
N ALA A 32 3.63 8.78 -19.15
CA ALA A 32 2.50 8.99 -18.24
C ALA A 32 2.69 8.13 -16.98
N GLY A 33 2.79 8.76 -15.80
CA GLY A 33 2.75 8.04 -14.51
C GLY A 33 1.48 7.18 -14.37
N PRO A 34 1.40 6.33 -13.33
CA PRO A 34 0.27 5.41 -13.18
C PRO A 34 -1.07 6.14 -13.06
N THR A 35 -2.15 5.49 -13.52
CA THR A 35 -3.48 6.07 -13.47
C THR A 35 -4.01 6.18 -12.04
N ALA A 36 -4.98 7.07 -11.82
CA ALA A 36 -5.71 7.19 -10.57
C ALA A 36 -6.28 5.85 -10.08
N ASP A 37 -6.78 5.02 -10.99
CA ASP A 37 -7.34 3.70 -10.67
C ASP A 37 -6.28 2.69 -10.24
N GLN A 38 -5.11 2.68 -10.91
CA GLN A 38 -3.99 1.84 -10.52
C GLN A 38 -3.51 2.19 -9.11
N LEU A 39 -3.38 3.49 -8.82
CA LEU A 39 -2.96 3.98 -7.51
C LEU A 39 -3.98 3.66 -6.41
N ARG A 40 -5.28 3.94 -6.63
CA ARG A 40 -6.34 3.59 -5.67
C ARG A 40 -6.43 2.09 -5.40
N SER A 41 -6.29 1.28 -6.46
CA SER A 41 -6.32 -0.19 -6.32
C SER A 41 -5.14 -0.70 -5.51
N ARG A 42 -3.95 -0.13 -5.70
CA ARG A 42 -2.75 -0.51 -4.95
C ARG A 42 -2.76 0.00 -3.51
N ALA A 43 -3.37 1.16 -3.27
CA ALA A 43 -3.58 1.77 -1.94
C ALA A 43 -4.74 1.12 -1.15
N ALA A 44 -5.01 -0.17 -1.34
CA ALA A 44 -5.85 -0.93 -0.43
C ALA A 44 -5.10 -1.18 0.89
N CYS A 45 -5.70 -0.82 2.02
CA CYS A 45 -5.07 -0.94 3.34
C CYS A 45 -4.60 -2.37 3.66
N GLU A 46 -3.29 -2.64 3.60
CA GLU A 46 -2.74 -3.94 4.00
C GLU A 46 -2.57 -4.04 5.51
N SER A 47 -2.15 -2.95 6.14
CA SER A 47 -2.05 -2.80 7.58
C SER A 47 -2.36 -1.37 8.00
N GLN A 48 -3.10 -1.20 9.10
CA GLN A 48 -3.26 0.11 9.70
C GLN A 48 -2.02 0.42 10.55
N VAL A 49 -1.42 1.59 10.34
CA VAL A 49 -0.22 2.06 11.08
C VAL A 49 -0.53 3.13 12.12
N SER A 50 -1.72 3.75 12.06
CA SER A 50 -2.23 4.59 13.15
C SER A 50 -2.87 3.74 14.25
N ASN A 51 -2.72 4.13 15.52
CA ASN A 51 -3.40 3.54 16.68
C ASN A 51 -4.90 3.91 16.78
N GLY A 52 -5.38 4.74 15.86
CA GLY A 52 -6.76 5.20 15.80
C GLY A 52 -7.08 5.78 14.43
N LYS A 53 -8.19 6.50 14.34
CA LYS A 53 -8.66 7.15 13.12
C LYS A 53 -8.68 8.67 13.29
N TYR A 54 -8.64 9.37 12.16
CA TYR A 54 -8.71 10.81 12.02
C TYR A 54 -10.09 11.25 11.54
N ALA A 55 -10.48 12.45 11.94
CA ALA A 55 -11.63 13.13 11.35
C ALA A 55 -11.21 13.80 10.05
N HIS A 56 -12.22 14.07 9.23
CA HIS A 56 -12.15 14.86 8.00
C HIS A 56 -12.14 16.35 8.38
N ASP A 57 -13.18 16.76 9.12
CA ASP A 57 -13.27 18.11 9.69
C ASP A 57 -13.11 18.17 11.22
N SER A 58 -12.93 19.39 11.72
CA SER A 58 -13.02 19.69 13.15
C SER A 58 -14.40 19.33 13.74
N GLY A 59 -14.40 18.54 14.82
CA GLY A 59 -15.63 18.05 15.45
C GLY A 59 -16.31 16.89 14.70
N GLY A 60 -15.77 16.46 13.57
CA GLY A 60 -16.27 15.35 12.77
C GLY A 60 -16.04 13.97 13.39
N SER A 61 -16.70 12.96 12.80
CA SER A 61 -16.46 11.56 13.16
C SER A 61 -15.09 11.09 12.65
N ARG A 62 -14.40 10.29 13.47
CA ARG A 62 -13.07 9.77 13.13
C ARG A 62 -13.15 8.50 12.30
N THR A 63 -13.05 8.63 10.98
CA THR A 63 -13.25 7.55 10.01
C THR A 63 -12.01 7.21 9.18
N ALA A 64 -11.07 8.14 9.01
CA ALA A 64 -9.87 7.94 8.21
C ALA A 64 -8.78 7.19 8.99
N ALA A 65 -8.39 6.01 8.54
CA ALA A 65 -7.24 5.27 9.09
C ALA A 65 -5.99 5.58 8.25
N VAL A 66 -4.83 5.68 8.91
CA VAL A 66 -3.55 5.72 8.18
C VAL A 66 -3.09 4.30 7.97
N CYS A 67 -2.91 3.95 6.71
CA CYS A 67 -2.62 2.61 6.25
C CYS A 67 -1.23 2.55 5.64
N ARG A 68 -0.66 1.34 5.64
CA ARG A 68 0.54 1.00 4.88
C ARG A 68 0.18 -0.09 3.89
N SER A 69 0.71 0.04 2.68
CA SER A 69 0.69 -0.97 1.63
C SER A 69 2.06 -1.00 0.95
N GLY A 70 2.76 -2.13 1.06
CA GLY A 70 4.21 -2.14 0.81
C GLY A 70 4.94 -1.07 1.64
N ASP A 71 5.78 -0.27 0.98
CA ASP A 71 6.50 0.83 1.64
C ASP A 71 5.69 2.14 1.71
N ALA A 72 4.64 2.27 0.91
CA ALA A 72 3.81 3.47 0.87
C ALA A 72 2.90 3.59 2.10
N VAL A 73 2.70 4.82 2.55
CA VAL A 73 1.76 5.16 3.62
C VAL A 73 0.64 6.00 3.02
N HIS A 74 -0.61 5.68 3.32
CA HIS A 74 -1.74 6.33 2.67
C HIS A 74 -2.97 6.43 3.56
N TRP A 75 -3.85 7.36 3.18
CA TRP A 75 -5.19 7.49 3.73
C TRP A 75 -6.11 8.08 2.66
N THR A 76 -7.42 7.94 2.88
CA THR A 76 -8.44 8.61 2.07
C THR A 76 -9.23 9.57 2.95
N ALA A 77 -9.33 10.82 2.52
CA ALA A 77 -10.01 11.89 3.22
C ALA A 77 -10.70 12.83 2.22
N ASP A 78 -11.32 13.86 2.77
CA ASP A 78 -11.69 15.10 2.10
C ASP A 78 -10.46 15.88 1.63
N PHE A 79 -10.71 17.07 1.09
CA PHE A 79 -9.69 18.03 0.73
C PHE A 79 -10.09 19.42 1.21
N ASP A 80 -9.37 19.94 2.19
CA ASP A 80 -9.43 21.33 2.63
C ASP A 80 -8.25 22.13 2.09
N ILE A 81 -8.49 23.41 1.82
CA ILE A 81 -7.44 24.29 1.30
C ILE A 81 -6.59 24.79 2.46
N ASP A 82 -5.34 24.38 2.49
CA ASP A 82 -4.33 24.95 3.37
C ASP A 82 -3.60 26.11 2.66
N CYS A 83 -3.92 27.34 3.06
CA CYS A 83 -3.35 28.54 2.47
C CYS A 83 -2.15 29.10 3.25
N ASP A 84 -1.65 28.34 4.23
CA ASP A 84 -0.57 28.79 5.10
C ASP A 84 0.75 29.04 4.33
N GLY A 85 1.59 29.89 4.93
CA GLY A 85 2.91 30.25 4.42
C GLY A 85 3.00 31.65 3.81
N GLN A 86 3.56 31.73 2.59
CA GLN A 86 3.80 33.02 1.98
C GLN A 86 2.51 33.72 1.57
N ARG A 87 2.39 34.99 1.99
CA ARG A 87 1.31 35.87 1.56
C ARG A 87 1.34 36.05 0.04
N THR A 88 0.24 35.72 -0.62
CA THR A 88 -0.01 35.91 -2.04
C THR A 88 -1.36 36.59 -2.28
N THR A 89 -1.71 36.83 -3.55
CA THR A 89 -3.06 37.32 -3.88
C THR A 89 -4.15 36.30 -3.57
N GLN A 90 -3.82 35.01 -3.57
CA GLN A 90 -4.74 33.90 -3.33
C GLN A 90 -4.79 33.52 -1.85
N CYS A 91 -3.64 33.52 -1.17
CA CYS A 91 -3.48 33.14 0.23
C CYS A 91 -3.03 34.32 1.07
N ASN A 92 -3.93 34.85 1.88
CA ASN A 92 -3.66 35.89 2.85
C ASN A 92 -4.81 35.99 3.85
N GLU A 93 -4.64 36.84 4.86
CA GLU A 93 -5.57 37.05 5.97
C GLU A 93 -6.97 37.52 5.53
N ASN A 94 -7.12 38.04 4.30
CA ASN A 94 -8.41 38.50 3.77
C ASN A 94 -9.11 37.45 2.90
N THR A 95 -8.39 36.41 2.45
CA THR A 95 -8.93 35.35 1.60
C THR A 95 -9.13 34.05 2.35
N ASP A 96 -8.42 33.86 3.45
CA ASP A 96 -8.47 32.69 4.31
C ASP A 96 -8.56 33.13 5.79
N PRO A 97 -9.68 32.85 6.49
CA PRO A 97 -9.83 33.13 7.92
C PRO A 97 -8.85 32.39 8.84
N SER A 98 -8.28 31.27 8.37
CA SER A 98 -7.38 30.41 9.14
C SER A 98 -5.90 30.68 8.86
N PHE A 99 -5.60 31.55 7.88
CA PHE A 99 -4.26 31.82 7.38
C PHE A 99 -3.21 32.04 8.47
N GLN A 100 -2.13 31.28 8.41
CA GLN A 100 -0.88 31.52 9.11
C GLN A 100 0.20 31.99 8.14
N PRO A 101 1.00 33.01 8.48
CA PRO A 101 2.07 33.52 7.62
C PRO A 101 3.35 32.66 7.69
N ASP A 102 3.22 31.36 7.96
CA ASP A 102 4.31 30.42 8.13
C ASP A 102 3.87 28.99 7.79
N THR A 103 4.81 28.10 7.48
CA THR A 103 4.58 26.66 7.29
C THR A 103 5.59 25.86 8.10
N SER A 104 5.25 24.64 8.49
CA SER A 104 6.13 23.78 9.30
C SER A 104 7.48 23.48 8.65
N TRP A 105 7.54 23.51 7.31
CA TRP A 105 8.79 23.43 6.55
C TRP A 105 8.97 24.66 5.66
N HIS A 106 10.21 24.94 5.28
CA HIS A 106 10.57 26.18 4.59
C HIS A 106 11.36 25.88 3.32
N GLN A 107 11.31 26.82 2.38
CA GLN A 107 12.10 26.78 1.15
C GLN A 107 13.59 26.88 1.43
N SER A 108 14.43 26.58 0.44
CA SER A 108 15.88 26.67 0.57
C SER A 108 16.39 28.08 0.89
N ASP A 109 15.60 29.13 0.60
CA ASP A 109 15.89 30.53 0.95
C ASP A 109 15.45 30.92 2.37
N GLY A 110 14.92 29.97 3.14
CA GLY A 110 14.46 30.17 4.51
C GLY A 110 13.11 30.86 4.65
N ARG A 111 12.36 31.06 3.57
CA ARG A 111 10.97 31.54 3.63
C ARG A 111 9.99 30.38 3.77
N PRO A 112 8.78 30.61 4.31
CA PRO A 112 7.71 29.61 4.30
C PRO A 112 7.41 29.11 2.88
N LEU A 113 6.72 27.98 2.76
CA LEU A 113 6.27 27.49 1.47
C LEU A 113 5.21 28.43 0.88
N ASN A 114 5.10 28.42 -0.45
CA ASN A 114 4.10 29.22 -1.16
C ASN A 114 2.96 28.30 -1.61
N SER A 115 1.84 28.28 -0.87
CA SER A 115 0.67 27.46 -1.17
C SER A 115 0.09 27.72 -2.58
N ALA A 116 0.18 28.95 -3.09
CA ALA A 116 -0.29 29.27 -4.44
C ALA A 116 0.67 28.78 -5.56
N GLY A 117 1.93 28.48 -5.23
CA GLY A 117 2.97 28.12 -6.20
C GLY A 117 3.41 26.66 -6.15
N LEU A 118 3.37 26.02 -4.99
CA LEU A 118 3.91 24.68 -4.74
C LEU A 118 2.80 23.72 -4.32
N PRO A 119 2.61 22.57 -5.01
CA PRO A 119 1.75 21.52 -4.52
C PRO A 119 2.37 20.89 -3.25
N PHE A 120 1.68 21.05 -2.13
CA PHE A 120 1.99 20.33 -0.91
C PHE A 120 0.74 19.77 -0.24
N ILE A 121 0.94 18.76 0.61
CA ILE A 121 -0.06 18.19 1.52
C ILE A 121 0.31 18.50 2.96
N VAL A 122 -0.68 18.38 3.85
CA VAL A 122 -0.52 18.54 5.29
C VAL A 122 -0.58 17.17 5.97
N VAL A 123 0.35 16.92 6.89
CA VAL A 123 0.33 15.73 7.75
C VAL A 123 -0.13 16.12 9.15
N PRO A 124 -0.82 15.26 9.91
CA PRO A 124 -1.20 15.59 11.27
C PRO A 124 0.05 15.68 12.16
N LEU A 125 0.04 16.62 13.10
CA LEU A 125 1.04 16.69 14.16
C LEU A 125 1.23 15.32 14.84
N PRO A 126 2.48 14.89 15.13
CA PRO A 126 2.74 13.62 15.79
C PRO A 126 1.98 13.51 17.11
N SER A 127 1.29 12.39 17.31
CA SER A 127 0.48 12.16 18.51
C SER A 127 0.42 10.68 18.87
N SER A 128 -0.36 10.33 19.90
CA SER A 128 -0.65 8.94 20.22
C SER A 128 -1.44 8.22 19.13
N ILE A 129 -2.11 8.96 18.22
CA ILE A 129 -2.83 8.37 17.08
C ILE A 129 -1.82 7.88 16.05
N TRP A 130 -0.84 8.69 15.68
CA TRP A 130 0.22 8.32 14.75
C TRP A 130 1.40 9.29 14.86
N ASP A 131 2.61 8.75 14.68
CA ASP A 131 3.84 9.52 14.53
C ASP A 131 4.45 9.21 13.16
N TYR A 132 4.22 10.10 12.20
CA TYR A 132 4.65 9.92 10.81
C TYR A 132 6.16 9.77 10.66
N ARG A 133 6.96 10.33 11.60
CA ARG A 133 8.43 10.27 11.56
C ARG A 133 8.94 8.84 11.70
N THR A 134 8.23 8.01 12.45
CA THR A 134 8.54 6.59 12.61
C THR A 134 8.35 5.79 11.32
N ALA A 135 7.58 6.33 10.37
CA ALA A 135 7.39 5.75 9.05
C ALA A 135 8.37 6.29 8.00
N GLY A 136 9.35 7.12 8.38
CA GLY A 136 10.31 7.71 7.44
C GLY A 136 9.75 8.87 6.62
N ILE A 137 8.68 9.50 7.11
CA ILE A 137 8.04 10.68 6.50
C ILE A 137 8.58 11.94 7.20
N GLY A 138 8.82 12.99 6.42
CA GLY A 138 9.22 14.30 6.90
C GLY A 138 8.91 15.37 5.85
N GLY A 139 9.36 16.60 6.11
CA GLY A 139 9.28 17.66 5.12
C GLY A 139 9.94 17.24 3.80
N ALA A 140 9.36 17.67 2.69
CA ALA A 140 9.76 17.30 1.34
C ALA A 140 9.53 15.85 0.95
N THR A 141 9.01 14.97 1.83
CA THR A 141 8.57 13.62 1.42
C THR A 141 7.53 13.75 0.30
N VAL A 142 7.74 13.02 -0.79
CA VAL A 142 6.87 13.09 -1.97
C VAL A 142 5.62 12.25 -1.76
N ALA A 143 4.49 12.77 -2.24
CA ALA A 143 3.21 12.11 -2.23
C ALA A 143 2.55 12.16 -3.62
N ALA A 144 1.85 11.10 -3.99
CA ALA A 144 0.83 11.13 -5.03
C ALA A 144 -0.54 11.41 -4.38
N VAL A 145 -1.29 12.35 -4.93
CA VAL A 145 -2.63 12.72 -4.46
C VAL A 145 -3.61 12.47 -5.59
N VAL A 146 -4.64 11.68 -5.29
CA VAL A 146 -5.57 11.16 -6.29
C VAL A 146 -6.97 11.67 -6.00
N TYR A 147 -7.58 12.34 -6.98
CA TYR A 147 -8.97 12.77 -6.94
C TYR A 147 -9.62 12.51 -8.30
N GLN A 148 -10.73 11.78 -8.31
CA GLN A 148 -11.41 11.32 -9.53
C GLN A 148 -10.46 10.53 -10.44
N ASP A 149 -10.22 11.02 -11.66
CA ASP A 149 -9.32 10.46 -12.67
C ASP A 149 -7.94 11.14 -12.67
N LYS A 150 -7.72 12.13 -11.80
CA LYS A 150 -6.51 12.93 -11.76
C LYS A 150 -5.53 12.46 -10.69
N VAL A 151 -4.25 12.61 -11.01
CA VAL A 151 -3.12 12.40 -10.12
C VAL A 151 -2.29 13.67 -10.13
N ALA A 152 -1.96 14.18 -8.94
CA ALA A 152 -0.99 15.25 -8.75
C ALA A 152 0.09 14.79 -7.79
N TYR A 153 1.30 15.33 -7.95
CA TYR A 153 2.43 15.03 -7.07
C TYR A 153 2.77 16.25 -6.24
N ALA A 154 2.93 16.01 -4.94
CA ALA A 154 3.09 17.03 -3.94
C ALA A 154 4.20 16.63 -2.96
N VAL A 155 4.63 17.60 -2.15
CA VAL A 155 5.50 17.34 -1.01
C VAL A 155 4.70 17.40 0.29
N VAL A 156 5.18 16.75 1.34
CA VAL A 156 4.77 17.07 2.71
C VAL A 156 5.33 18.45 3.04
N GLY A 157 4.43 19.43 3.17
CA GLY A 157 4.79 20.85 3.29
C GLY A 157 4.37 21.50 4.60
N ASP A 158 3.34 20.99 5.26
CA ASP A 158 2.89 21.53 6.54
C ASP A 158 2.35 20.46 7.52
N GLN A 159 2.08 20.89 8.74
CA GLN A 159 1.52 20.10 9.82
C GLN A 159 0.19 20.66 10.30
N GLY A 160 -0.83 19.80 10.31
CA GLY A 160 -2.16 20.11 10.77
C GLY A 160 -2.41 19.61 12.20
N PRO A 161 -3.61 19.86 12.75
CA PRO A 161 -4.00 19.39 14.07
C PRO A 161 -3.85 17.87 14.25
N THR A 162 -3.59 17.42 15.48
CA THR A 162 -3.28 16.00 15.79
C THR A 162 -4.41 14.99 15.48
N GLY A 163 -5.61 15.44 15.14
CA GLY A 163 -6.81 14.61 15.01
C GLY A 163 -7.57 14.75 13.70
N ILE A 164 -7.03 15.52 12.75
CA ILE A 164 -7.63 15.83 11.44
C ILE A 164 -6.63 15.47 10.33
N VAL A 165 -7.13 15.02 9.19
CA VAL A 165 -6.36 14.83 7.94
C VAL A 165 -7.24 15.21 6.76
N GLY A 166 -6.62 15.63 5.66
CA GLY A 166 -7.37 16.03 4.46
C GLY A 166 -7.01 17.41 3.95
N GLU A 167 -5.92 18.03 4.39
CA GLU A 167 -5.57 19.38 3.95
C GLU A 167 -4.46 19.37 2.87
N GLY A 168 -4.50 20.35 1.97
CA GLY A 168 -3.46 20.56 0.98
C GLY A 168 -3.49 21.95 0.34
N SER A 169 -2.37 22.31 -0.27
CA SER A 169 -2.15 23.64 -0.83
C SER A 169 -3.18 24.06 -1.89
N TYR A 170 -3.34 25.38 -2.04
CA TYR A 170 -4.09 26.01 -3.13
C TYR A 170 -3.66 25.47 -4.51
N LYS A 171 -2.34 25.34 -4.74
CA LYS A 171 -1.80 24.88 -6.01
C LYS A 171 -2.17 23.43 -6.30
N LEU A 172 -2.15 22.56 -5.28
CA LEU A 172 -2.55 21.18 -5.41
C LEU A 172 -4.04 21.05 -5.77
N ALA A 173 -4.91 21.82 -5.11
CA ALA A 173 -6.33 21.85 -5.44
C ALA A 173 -6.57 22.24 -6.91
N GLN A 174 -5.86 23.26 -7.41
CA GLN A 174 -5.93 23.64 -8.83
C GLN A 174 -5.56 22.49 -9.78
N GLN A 175 -4.48 21.76 -9.48
CA GLN A 175 -4.03 20.64 -10.31
C GLN A 175 -5.04 19.49 -10.33
N LEU A 176 -5.66 19.21 -9.18
CA LEU A 176 -6.70 18.19 -9.05
C LEU A 176 -8.07 18.67 -9.59
N GLY A 177 -8.22 19.95 -9.92
CA GLY A 177 -9.51 20.53 -10.32
C GLY A 177 -10.52 20.60 -9.18
N ILE A 178 -10.05 20.61 -7.95
CA ILE A 178 -10.82 20.92 -6.74
C ILE A 178 -10.96 22.44 -6.67
N ASN A 179 -12.09 22.96 -6.17
CA ASN A 179 -12.27 24.41 -6.00
C ASN A 179 -11.18 24.94 -5.05
N PRO A 180 -10.24 25.79 -5.51
CA PRO A 180 -9.10 26.18 -4.69
C PRO A 180 -9.40 27.39 -3.80
N ASN A 181 -10.66 27.83 -3.70
CA ASN A 181 -11.01 28.99 -2.86
C ASN A 181 -10.68 28.70 -1.37
N PRO A 182 -9.84 29.50 -0.69
CA PRO A 182 -9.45 29.17 0.68
C PRO A 182 -10.60 29.23 1.70
N ALA A 183 -11.59 30.08 1.46
CA ALA A 183 -12.72 30.26 2.38
C ALA A 183 -13.90 29.30 2.12
N SER A 184 -13.99 28.71 0.93
CA SER A 184 -15.19 27.97 0.51
C SER A 184 -14.92 26.84 -0.48
N GLY A 185 -13.65 26.52 -0.69
CA GLY A 185 -13.18 25.51 -1.63
C GLY A 185 -13.14 24.14 -1.01
N GLY A 186 -12.38 23.24 -1.63
CA GLY A 186 -12.25 21.88 -1.17
C GLY A 186 -13.28 20.91 -1.74
N VAL A 187 -13.29 19.71 -1.17
CA VAL A 187 -14.29 18.67 -1.44
C VAL A 187 -14.53 17.82 -0.20
N ASP A 188 -15.81 17.68 0.15
CA ASP A 188 -16.22 16.89 1.31
C ASP A 188 -16.13 15.37 1.07
N GLY A 189 -15.97 14.64 2.17
CA GLY A 189 -16.04 13.19 2.22
C GLY A 189 -14.76 12.49 1.80
N ALA A 190 -14.64 11.21 2.13
CA ALA A 190 -13.44 10.41 1.87
C ALA A 190 -13.26 10.08 0.37
N VAL A 191 -12.87 11.06 -0.43
CA VAL A 191 -12.79 10.98 -1.91
C VAL A 191 -11.41 11.32 -2.47
N VAL A 192 -10.51 11.91 -1.69
CA VAL A 192 -9.12 12.16 -2.06
C VAL A 192 -8.21 11.15 -1.37
N THR A 193 -7.39 10.45 -2.15
CA THR A 193 -6.42 9.49 -1.62
C THR A 193 -5.03 10.10 -1.63
N TYR A 194 -4.40 10.12 -0.47
CA TYR A 194 -3.05 10.64 -0.24
C TYR A 194 -2.11 9.44 -0.11
N ILE A 195 -1.11 9.33 -0.98
CA ILE A 195 -0.17 8.19 -1.01
C ILE A 195 1.24 8.75 -0.88
N LEU A 196 1.85 8.61 0.29
CA LEU A 196 3.17 9.09 0.61
C LEU A 196 4.20 7.98 0.35
N PHE A 197 5.36 8.39 -0.14
CA PHE A 197 6.48 7.49 -0.44
C PHE A 197 7.66 7.76 0.52
N PRO A 198 7.71 7.10 1.68
CA PRO A 198 8.83 7.22 2.61
C PRO A 198 10.20 7.05 1.93
N GLY A 199 11.16 7.90 2.30
CA GLY A 199 12.50 7.91 1.72
C GLY A 199 12.61 8.60 0.36
N VAL A 200 11.51 8.93 -0.32
CA VAL A 200 11.49 9.73 -1.54
C VAL A 200 11.26 11.19 -1.18
N THR A 201 12.24 12.05 -1.41
CA THR A 201 12.18 13.47 -1.04
C THR A 201 12.48 14.38 -2.22
N SER A 202 11.74 15.48 -2.34
CA SER A 202 12.06 16.56 -3.28
C SER A 202 13.25 17.38 -2.77
N THR A 203 14.10 17.86 -3.68
CA THR A 203 15.27 18.67 -3.30
C THR A 203 15.54 19.79 -4.32
N PRO A 204 15.49 21.07 -3.90
CA PRO A 204 14.93 21.56 -2.63
C PRO A 204 13.40 21.33 -2.55
N ILE A 205 12.79 21.54 -1.38
CA ILE A 205 11.35 21.23 -1.16
C ILE A 205 10.43 21.97 -2.14
N GLU A 206 10.79 23.20 -2.52
CA GLU A 206 10.08 24.04 -3.49
C GLU A 206 10.24 23.63 -4.95
N ASN A 207 11.05 22.59 -5.22
CA ASN A 207 11.24 22.09 -6.58
C ASN A 207 10.07 21.20 -7.01
N ALA A 208 9.02 21.82 -7.54
CA ALA A 208 7.83 21.12 -8.01
C ALA A 208 8.15 20.11 -9.13
N ALA A 209 9.13 20.39 -10.01
CA ALA A 209 9.50 19.48 -11.09
C ALA A 209 10.19 18.22 -10.55
N ASP A 210 11.04 18.34 -9.53
CA ASP A 210 11.67 17.20 -8.86
C ASP A 210 10.64 16.37 -8.09
N ALA A 211 9.68 17.01 -7.42
CA ALA A 211 8.56 16.33 -6.77
C ALA A 211 7.71 15.53 -7.77
N VAL A 212 7.42 16.08 -8.95
CA VAL A 212 6.72 15.36 -10.03
C VAL A 212 7.56 14.19 -10.52
N SER A 213 8.81 14.40 -10.92
CA SER A 213 9.66 13.35 -11.48
C SER A 213 9.87 12.18 -10.50
N LYS A 214 10.20 12.48 -9.23
CA LYS A 214 10.36 11.46 -8.20
C LYS A 214 9.04 10.82 -7.80
N GLY A 215 7.96 11.61 -7.79
CA GLY A 215 6.61 11.15 -7.48
C GLY A 215 6.11 10.14 -8.50
N GLU A 216 6.25 10.42 -9.79
CA GLU A 216 5.90 9.50 -10.88
C GLU A 216 6.70 8.20 -10.79
N ALA A 217 8.01 8.29 -10.59
CA ALA A 217 8.86 7.11 -10.44
C ALA A 217 8.47 6.26 -9.22
N ALA A 218 8.21 6.90 -8.07
CA ALA A 218 7.80 6.21 -6.85
C ALA A 218 6.39 5.62 -6.95
N ALA A 219 5.46 6.33 -7.56
CA ALA A 219 4.11 5.86 -7.85
C ALA A 219 4.13 4.67 -8.80
N GLN A 220 4.93 4.74 -9.86
CA GLN A 220 5.12 3.64 -10.80
C GLN A 220 5.72 2.42 -10.10
N ALA A 221 6.74 2.62 -9.26
CA ALA A 221 7.31 1.55 -8.44
C ALA A 221 6.29 0.98 -7.45
N PHE A 222 5.42 1.82 -6.86
CA PHE A 222 4.38 1.38 -5.94
C PHE A 222 3.34 0.50 -6.63
N VAL A 223 2.81 0.92 -7.79
CA VAL A 223 1.83 0.09 -8.53
C VAL A 223 2.44 -1.18 -9.10
N ASN A 224 3.73 -1.13 -9.47
CA ASN A 224 4.47 -2.30 -9.95
C ASN A 224 5.05 -3.14 -8.80
N SER A 225 5.00 -2.66 -7.55
CA SER A 225 5.44 -3.41 -6.39
C SER A 225 4.47 -4.56 -6.21
N THR A 226 4.92 -5.70 -6.64
CA THR A 226 4.22 -6.94 -6.53
C THR A 226 4.19 -7.39 -5.07
N SER A 227 3.01 -7.67 -4.54
CA SER A 227 2.86 -8.25 -3.20
C SER A 227 3.40 -9.68 -3.25
N THR A 228 4.70 -9.84 -3.00
CA THR A 228 5.30 -11.18 -3.03
C THR A 228 5.01 -11.99 -1.78
N CYS A 229 5.18 -13.29 -1.88
CA CYS A 229 5.11 -14.16 -0.71
C CYS A 229 6.17 -13.85 0.35
N ALA A 230 7.27 -13.18 -0.01
CA ALA A 230 8.29 -12.74 0.94
C ALA A 230 7.81 -11.60 1.83
N SER A 231 6.94 -10.72 1.33
CA SER A 231 6.39 -9.57 2.07
C SER A 231 5.00 -9.83 2.67
N THR A 232 4.43 -11.01 2.46
CA THR A 232 3.08 -11.35 2.95
C THR A 232 3.08 -11.53 4.47
N ASN A 233 2.18 -10.81 5.14
CA ASN A 233 1.98 -10.98 6.58
C ASN A 233 1.46 -12.39 6.90
N LEU A 234 2.14 -13.09 7.79
CA LEU A 234 1.72 -14.38 8.35
C LEU A 234 1.36 -14.28 9.84
N ASP A 235 1.54 -13.13 10.48
CA ASP A 235 1.31 -12.91 11.91
C ASP A 235 -0.13 -12.46 12.19
N PHE A 236 -1.06 -13.41 12.15
CA PHE A 236 -2.47 -13.15 12.49
C PHE A 236 -2.77 -13.45 13.97
N THR A 237 -3.67 -12.67 14.57
CA THR A 237 -4.17 -12.91 15.93
C THR A 237 -5.05 -14.17 16.01
N SER A 238 -5.67 -14.55 14.90
CA SER A 238 -6.39 -15.81 14.70
C SER A 238 -6.30 -16.25 13.24
N TYR A 239 -6.44 -17.56 12.98
CA TYR A 239 -6.43 -18.13 11.64
C TYR A 239 -7.84 -18.59 11.25
N PRO A 240 -8.57 -17.80 10.44
CA PRO A 240 -9.96 -18.11 10.10
C PRO A 240 -10.07 -19.28 9.14
N THR A 241 -11.19 -20.00 9.18
CA THR A 241 -11.53 -20.93 8.10
C THR A 241 -11.74 -20.14 6.81
N ILE A 242 -10.95 -20.45 5.78
CA ILE A 242 -11.09 -19.88 4.44
C ILE A 242 -11.40 -20.98 3.42
N GLN A 243 -12.21 -20.63 2.43
CA GLN A 243 -12.73 -21.53 1.40
C GLN A 243 -13.02 -20.76 0.10
N SER A 244 -13.44 -21.46 -0.96
CA SER A 244 -13.81 -20.85 -2.25
C SER A 244 -14.64 -19.57 -2.07
N GLY A 245 -14.21 -18.48 -2.71
CA GLY A 245 -14.86 -17.16 -2.63
C GLY A 245 -14.43 -16.29 -1.45
N SER A 246 -13.65 -16.82 -0.50
CA SER A 246 -12.99 -16.00 0.52
C SER A 246 -11.98 -15.06 -0.15
N THR A 247 -11.80 -13.86 0.42
CA THR A 247 -10.81 -12.89 -0.05
C THR A 247 -10.02 -12.28 1.12
N GLY A 248 -8.89 -11.64 0.82
CA GLY A 248 -8.16 -10.83 1.79
C GLY A 248 -6.84 -11.43 2.29
N PRO A 249 -6.26 -10.88 3.37
CA PRO A 249 -4.89 -11.19 3.81
C PRO A 249 -4.66 -12.67 4.16
N ALA A 250 -5.63 -13.33 4.80
CA ALA A 250 -5.53 -14.75 5.14
C ALA A 250 -5.44 -15.63 3.88
N VAL A 251 -6.12 -15.24 2.79
CA VAL A 251 -6.04 -15.96 1.51
C VAL A 251 -4.66 -15.78 0.89
N ARG A 252 -4.07 -14.57 0.93
CA ARG A 252 -2.70 -14.34 0.44
C ARG A 252 -1.68 -15.19 1.19
N ALA A 253 -1.78 -15.22 2.52
CA ALA A 253 -0.93 -16.05 3.36
C ALA A 253 -1.04 -17.54 3.00
N ALA A 254 -2.26 -18.05 2.81
CA ALA A 254 -2.48 -19.42 2.40
C ALA A 254 -1.89 -19.71 1.02
N GLN A 255 -2.11 -18.85 0.03
CA GLN A 255 -1.55 -19.00 -1.32
C GLN A 255 -0.03 -19.11 -1.29
N CYS A 256 0.63 -18.31 -0.45
CA CYS A 256 2.07 -18.38 -0.25
C CYS A 256 2.55 -19.66 0.43
N LEU A 257 1.85 -20.09 1.48
CA LEU A 257 2.22 -21.31 2.22
C LEU A 257 1.95 -22.58 1.40
N LEU A 258 1.00 -22.55 0.47
CA LEU A 258 0.70 -23.65 -0.46
C LEU A 258 1.76 -23.82 -1.56
N GLY A 259 2.80 -22.97 -1.58
CA GLY A 259 3.82 -22.97 -2.62
C GLY A 259 3.35 -22.32 -3.92
N GLY A 260 2.27 -21.53 -3.86
CA GLY A 260 1.77 -20.69 -4.94
C GLY A 260 2.62 -19.44 -5.16
N THR A 261 2.45 -18.89 -6.36
CA THR A 261 3.16 -17.78 -7.03
C THR A 261 3.83 -16.73 -6.15
N ASN A 262 4.85 -16.06 -6.70
CA ASN A 262 5.41 -14.81 -6.16
C ASN A 262 4.39 -13.66 -6.10
N GLU A 263 3.10 -13.90 -6.33
CA GLU A 263 2.01 -12.93 -6.47
C GLU A 263 0.68 -13.48 -5.92
N PRO A 264 0.51 -13.65 -4.61
CA PRO A 264 -0.76 -14.03 -3.99
C PRO A 264 -1.88 -13.02 -4.30
N SER A 265 -2.83 -13.42 -5.14
CA SER A 265 -3.98 -12.61 -5.54
C SER A 265 -4.88 -12.19 -4.36
N GLY A 266 -4.87 -12.97 -3.27
CA GLY A 266 -5.78 -12.78 -2.14
C GLY A 266 -7.22 -13.16 -2.44
N ASN A 267 -7.49 -13.83 -3.56
CA ASN A 267 -8.79 -14.38 -3.93
C ASN A 267 -8.72 -15.91 -3.88
N PHE A 268 -9.60 -16.55 -3.09
CA PHE A 268 -9.61 -18.00 -2.95
C PHE A 268 -10.37 -18.62 -4.13
N ASP A 269 -9.70 -18.65 -5.27
CA ASP A 269 -10.18 -19.15 -6.55
C ASP A 269 -10.00 -20.67 -6.70
N SER A 270 -10.40 -21.22 -7.85
CA SER A 270 -10.28 -22.66 -8.13
C SER A 270 -8.84 -23.16 -8.05
N THR A 271 -7.86 -22.36 -8.49
CA THR A 271 -6.44 -22.68 -8.38
C THR A 271 -6.01 -22.83 -6.93
N THR A 272 -6.49 -21.94 -6.05
CA THR A 272 -6.24 -22.00 -4.61
C THR A 272 -6.93 -23.21 -3.97
N VAL A 273 -8.15 -23.55 -4.39
CA VAL A 273 -8.87 -24.78 -3.95
C VAL A 273 -8.05 -26.03 -4.31
N ASP A 274 -7.57 -26.13 -5.55
CA ASP A 274 -6.82 -27.30 -6.01
C ASP A 274 -5.48 -27.42 -5.29
N ALA A 275 -4.78 -26.30 -5.06
CA ALA A 275 -3.56 -26.27 -4.26
C ALA A 275 -3.82 -26.70 -2.81
N ALA A 276 -4.91 -26.23 -2.19
CA ALA A 276 -5.30 -26.64 -0.85
C ALA A 276 -5.57 -28.15 -0.76
N LYS A 277 -6.30 -28.72 -1.72
CA LYS A 277 -6.57 -30.18 -1.80
C LYS A 277 -5.30 -31.00 -1.99
N ALA A 278 -4.41 -30.53 -2.85
CA ALA A 278 -3.11 -31.17 -3.08
C ALA A 278 -2.26 -31.17 -1.80
N PHE A 279 -2.20 -30.04 -1.10
CA PHE A 279 -1.51 -29.95 0.19
C PHE A 279 -2.13 -30.87 1.24
N GLN A 280 -3.45 -30.82 1.43
CA GLN A 280 -4.17 -31.67 2.38
C GLN A 280 -3.88 -33.15 2.14
N THR A 281 -3.93 -33.58 0.87
CA THR A 281 -3.58 -34.96 0.47
C THR A 281 -2.14 -35.30 0.83
N LYS A 282 -1.19 -34.39 0.56
CA LYS A 282 0.24 -34.56 0.87
C LYS A 282 0.51 -34.76 2.36
N VAL A 283 -0.24 -34.06 3.23
CA VAL A 283 -0.06 -34.15 4.69
C VAL A 283 -1.03 -35.12 5.38
N GLY A 284 -1.88 -35.82 4.63
CA GLY A 284 -2.81 -36.82 5.16
C GLY A 284 -4.08 -36.26 5.83
N LEU A 285 -4.48 -35.04 5.49
CA LEU A 285 -5.75 -34.43 5.90
C LEU A 285 -6.86 -34.71 4.87
N PRO A 286 -8.16 -34.62 5.24
CA PRO A 286 -9.25 -34.64 4.27
C PRO A 286 -9.06 -33.56 3.18
N ALA A 287 -9.05 -33.97 1.92
CA ALA A 287 -8.81 -33.09 0.77
C ALA A 287 -10.10 -32.37 0.32
N ASP A 288 -10.72 -31.62 1.22
CA ASP A 288 -11.95 -30.87 0.98
C ASP A 288 -11.71 -29.49 0.32
N GLY A 289 -10.45 -29.01 0.30
CA GLY A 289 -10.07 -27.70 -0.20
C GLY A 289 -10.38 -26.54 0.74
N ILE A 290 -10.83 -26.83 1.97
CA ILE A 290 -11.11 -25.85 3.01
C ILE A 290 -9.89 -25.72 3.94
N ILE A 291 -9.39 -24.50 4.11
CA ILE A 291 -8.26 -24.24 5.02
C ILE A 291 -8.83 -23.84 6.39
N GLY A 292 -9.15 -24.86 7.19
CA GLY A 292 -9.51 -24.73 8.60
C GLY A 292 -8.32 -24.91 9.54
N ALA A 293 -8.57 -24.99 10.86
CA ALA A 293 -7.54 -25.03 11.91
C ALA A 293 -6.45 -26.10 11.68
N LYS A 294 -6.83 -27.31 11.26
CA LYS A 294 -5.88 -28.41 10.97
C LYS A 294 -4.98 -28.10 9.78
N THR A 295 -5.57 -27.62 8.68
CA THR A 295 -4.83 -27.25 7.47
C THR A 295 -3.89 -26.07 7.75
N TRP A 296 -4.34 -25.04 8.48
CA TRP A 296 -3.50 -23.93 8.93
C TRP A 296 -2.33 -24.39 9.79
N THR A 297 -2.59 -25.28 10.76
CA THR A 297 -1.55 -25.84 11.63
C THR A 297 -0.47 -26.53 10.79
N ALA A 298 -0.86 -27.40 9.85
CA ALA A 298 0.08 -28.08 8.97
C ALA A 298 0.86 -27.12 8.05
N LEU A 299 0.19 -26.13 7.43
CA LEU A 299 0.82 -25.14 6.56
C LEU A 299 1.88 -24.33 7.30
N LEU A 300 1.55 -23.81 8.48
CA LEU A 300 2.45 -22.97 9.28
C LEU A 300 3.60 -23.78 9.89
N ALA A 301 3.38 -25.06 10.20
CA ALA A 301 4.40 -25.94 10.75
C ALA A 301 5.42 -26.46 9.73
N ALA A 302 5.16 -26.28 8.42
CA ALA A 302 6.02 -26.80 7.36
C ALA A 302 7.48 -26.32 7.49
N GLY A 303 8.42 -27.13 7.02
CA GLY A 303 9.86 -26.84 7.06
C GLY A 303 10.65 -27.67 8.07
N THR A 304 11.78 -27.12 8.53
CA THR A 304 12.72 -27.78 9.44
C THR A 304 12.09 -28.08 10.80
N GLN A 305 12.69 -28.98 11.58
CA GLN A 305 12.22 -29.37 12.91
C GLN A 305 13.29 -29.07 13.99
N PRO A 306 13.65 -27.79 14.22
CA PRO A 306 14.63 -27.44 15.24
C PRO A 306 14.08 -27.74 16.63
N THR A 307 14.96 -28.04 17.59
CA THR A 307 14.55 -28.15 19.00
C THR A 307 14.41 -26.75 19.61
N LEU A 308 13.18 -26.35 19.91
CA LEU A 308 12.87 -25.07 20.55
C LEU A 308 12.43 -25.27 22.00
N ARG A 309 12.85 -24.37 22.88
CA ARG A 309 12.57 -24.37 24.32
C ARG A 309 12.69 -22.95 24.87
N LEU A 310 12.36 -22.77 26.15
CA LEU A 310 12.46 -21.50 26.87
C LEU A 310 13.80 -20.78 26.55
N ASN A 311 13.70 -19.47 26.30
CA ASN A 311 14.76 -18.55 25.87
C ASN A 311 15.29 -18.73 24.44
N ALA A 312 14.74 -19.64 23.63
CA ALA A 312 15.01 -19.63 22.19
C ALA A 312 14.43 -18.36 21.55
N THR A 313 15.10 -17.84 20.52
CA THR A 313 14.64 -16.67 19.76
C THR A 313 14.82 -16.87 18.27
N GLY A 314 14.05 -16.15 17.46
CA GLY A 314 14.27 -16.04 16.03
C GLY A 314 13.10 -16.55 15.17
N PRO A 315 13.33 -16.76 13.87
CA PRO A 315 12.25 -17.03 12.91
C PRO A 315 11.54 -18.36 13.17
N ASP A 316 12.25 -19.39 13.64
CA ASP A 316 11.64 -20.68 13.99
C ASP A 316 10.69 -20.57 15.20
N VAL A 317 10.97 -19.66 16.13
CA VAL A 317 10.08 -19.39 17.26
C VAL A 317 8.82 -18.66 16.78
N ARG A 318 8.93 -17.68 15.88
CA ARG A 318 7.75 -17.05 15.26
C ARG A 318 6.91 -18.07 14.53
N ARG A 319 7.53 -18.97 13.76
CA ARG A 319 6.86 -20.07 13.08
C ARG A 319 6.08 -20.94 14.07
N LEU A 320 6.71 -21.36 15.17
CA LEU A 320 6.04 -22.11 16.22
C LEU A 320 4.85 -21.35 16.83
N GLN A 321 5.01 -20.06 17.15
CA GLN A 321 3.96 -19.24 17.76
C GLN A 321 2.74 -19.09 16.83
N ARG A 322 2.96 -18.93 15.51
CA ARG A 322 1.91 -18.99 14.48
C ARG A 322 1.19 -20.33 14.51
N THR A 323 1.96 -21.42 14.47
CA THR A 323 1.42 -22.77 14.47
C THR A 323 0.60 -23.07 15.72
N LEU A 324 1.08 -22.71 16.92
CA LEU A 324 0.34 -22.90 18.18
C LEU A 324 -0.93 -22.06 18.22
N THR A 325 -0.91 -20.85 17.65
CA THR A 325 -2.11 -20.01 17.54
C THR A 325 -3.19 -20.71 16.70
N ALA A 326 -2.81 -21.30 15.56
CA ALA A 326 -3.73 -22.09 14.73
C ALA A 326 -4.20 -23.38 15.43
N ALA A 327 -3.28 -24.13 16.05
CA ALA A 327 -3.56 -25.44 16.64
C ALA A 327 -4.45 -25.38 17.89
N LEU A 328 -4.30 -24.33 18.70
CA LEU A 328 -5.01 -24.14 19.96
C LEU A 328 -6.24 -23.23 19.82
N ALA A 329 -6.46 -22.65 18.63
CA ALA A 329 -7.52 -21.68 18.37
C ALA A 329 -7.55 -20.50 19.37
N ARG A 330 -6.36 -20.07 19.84
CA ARG A 330 -6.18 -18.94 20.75
C ARG A 330 -4.87 -18.23 20.45
N THR A 331 -4.83 -16.90 20.62
CA THR A 331 -3.64 -16.11 20.31
C THR A 331 -2.47 -16.48 21.22
N VAL A 332 -1.34 -16.83 20.61
CA VAL A 332 -0.02 -16.82 21.23
C VAL A 332 0.72 -15.61 20.66
N VAL A 333 1.34 -14.77 21.51
CA VAL A 333 2.10 -13.61 21.05
C VAL A 333 3.19 -14.07 20.06
N ILE A 334 3.24 -13.43 18.88
CA ILE A 334 4.17 -13.79 17.80
C ILE A 334 5.35 -12.81 17.77
N ASP A 335 6.15 -12.83 18.83
CA ASP A 335 7.29 -11.92 19.03
C ASP A 335 8.65 -12.56 18.66
N GLY A 336 8.66 -13.85 18.33
CA GLY A 336 9.87 -14.62 18.05
C GLY A 336 10.71 -14.90 19.28
N GLN A 337 10.14 -14.79 20.48
CA GLN A 337 10.77 -15.10 21.76
C GLN A 337 10.03 -16.25 22.44
N PHE A 338 10.74 -17.34 22.72
CA PHE A 338 10.16 -18.48 23.39
C PHE A 338 10.16 -18.20 24.89
N GLY A 339 9.21 -17.38 25.33
CA GLY A 339 9.00 -17.04 26.73
C GLY A 339 8.02 -17.99 27.44
N PRO A 340 7.67 -17.70 28.71
CA PRO A 340 6.77 -18.53 29.51
C PRO A 340 5.40 -18.77 28.87
N LEU A 341 4.85 -17.79 28.12
CA LEU A 341 3.57 -17.94 27.43
C LEU A 341 3.66 -18.93 26.25
N THR A 342 4.76 -18.92 25.50
CA THR A 342 5.01 -19.89 24.42
C THR A 342 5.26 -21.29 24.99
N GLU A 343 5.98 -21.39 26.12
CA GLU A 343 6.17 -22.67 26.83
C GLU A 343 4.86 -23.26 27.33
N ALA A 344 4.01 -22.44 27.95
CA ALA A 344 2.68 -22.87 28.39
C ALA A 344 1.82 -23.36 27.22
N ALA A 345 1.85 -22.66 26.07
CA ALA A 345 1.16 -23.09 24.86
C ALA A 345 1.74 -24.39 24.28
N ALA A 346 3.05 -24.59 24.32
CA ALA A 346 3.68 -25.85 23.90
C ALA A 346 3.24 -27.02 24.79
N LYS A 347 3.21 -26.84 26.12
CA LYS A 347 2.73 -27.87 27.07
C LYS A 347 1.25 -28.18 26.89
N ASP A 348 0.41 -27.18 26.65
CA ASP A 348 -1.00 -27.34 26.35
C ASP A 348 -1.22 -28.15 25.06
N TYR A 349 -0.48 -27.81 24.00
CA TYR A 349 -0.48 -28.59 22.77
C TYR A 349 -0.03 -30.04 23.00
N GLN A 350 1.09 -30.27 23.68
CA GLN A 350 1.57 -31.61 23.99
C GLN A 350 0.55 -32.43 24.79
N SER A 351 -0.06 -31.84 25.80
CA SER A 351 -1.10 -32.47 26.63
C SER A 351 -2.31 -32.90 25.81
N THR A 352 -2.85 -31.98 25.00
CA THR A 352 -4.02 -32.27 24.13
C THR A 352 -3.72 -33.33 23.07
N ARG A 353 -2.44 -33.53 22.72
CA ARG A 353 -1.98 -34.53 21.74
C ARG A 353 -1.37 -35.78 22.34
N GLN A 354 -1.47 -35.95 23.66
CA GLN A 354 -0.94 -37.10 24.38
C GLN A 354 0.56 -37.33 24.08
N LEU A 355 1.30 -36.24 23.92
CA LEU A 355 2.76 -36.24 23.81
C LEU A 355 3.40 -36.09 25.19
N VAL A 356 4.71 -36.27 25.26
CA VAL A 356 5.47 -35.91 26.46
C VAL A 356 5.33 -34.40 26.70
N VAL A 357 4.84 -34.01 27.88
CA VAL A 357 4.56 -32.62 28.26
C VAL A 357 5.79 -31.99 28.91
N ASP A 358 6.84 -31.79 28.13
CA ASP A 358 8.12 -31.24 28.58
C ASP A 358 8.29 -29.74 28.24
N GLY A 359 7.37 -29.15 27.46
CA GLY A 359 7.47 -27.77 26.97
C GLY A 359 8.56 -27.57 25.91
N VAL A 360 9.18 -28.66 25.43
CA VAL A 360 10.22 -28.64 24.41
C VAL A 360 9.60 -29.05 23.07
N VAL A 361 9.69 -28.17 22.08
CA VAL A 361 9.22 -28.46 20.72
C VAL A 361 10.37 -29.08 19.94
N GLY A 362 10.49 -30.41 20.04
CA GLY A 362 11.40 -31.23 19.25
C GLY A 362 10.71 -31.90 18.05
N PRO A 363 11.41 -32.84 17.38
CA PRO A 363 10.92 -33.53 16.18
C PRO A 363 9.54 -34.20 16.34
N VAL A 364 9.25 -34.77 17.51
CA VAL A 364 7.95 -35.42 17.79
C VAL A 364 6.82 -34.38 17.80
N THR A 365 7.00 -33.26 18.51
CA THR A 365 6.04 -32.16 18.54
C THR A 365 5.84 -31.54 17.16
N TRP A 366 6.93 -31.28 16.42
CA TRP A 366 6.86 -30.77 15.06
C TRP A 366 6.12 -31.71 14.11
N THR A 367 6.34 -33.02 14.21
CA THR A 367 5.67 -34.01 13.37
C THR A 367 4.16 -34.02 13.63
N ALA A 368 3.72 -33.86 14.89
CA ALA A 368 2.31 -33.73 15.21
C ALA A 368 1.70 -32.45 14.60
N LEU A 369 2.39 -31.32 14.73
CA LEU A 369 1.97 -30.04 14.15
C LEU A 369 1.90 -30.10 12.62
N GLN A 370 2.91 -30.69 11.97
CA GLN A 370 2.97 -30.83 10.50
C GLN A 370 1.90 -31.78 9.95
N ALA A 371 1.40 -32.71 10.76
CA ALA A 371 0.26 -33.56 10.42
C ALA A 371 -1.10 -32.85 10.64
N GLY A 372 -1.09 -31.56 11.01
CA GLY A 372 -2.30 -30.80 11.31
C GLY A 372 -3.10 -31.40 12.48
N LYS A 373 -2.41 -32.10 13.39
CA LYS A 373 -3.05 -32.61 14.61
C LYS A 373 -3.33 -31.42 15.48
#